data_AF-A0A821Q2A0-F1
#
_entry.id   AF-A0A821Q2A0-F1
#
_cell.length_a   1.000
_cell.length_b   1.000
_cell.length_c   1.000
_cell.angle_alpha   90.00
_cell.angle_beta   90.00
_cell.angle_gamma   90.00
#
_symmetry.space_group_name_H-M   'P 1'
#
loop_
_entity.id
_entity.type
_entity.pdbx_description
1 polymer ?
#
loop_
_entity_poly.entity_id
_entity_poly.type
_entity_poly.pdbx_seq_one_letter_code
_entity_poly.pdbx_strand_id
1 'polypeptide(L)' 'DACYRSPCQHGGTCLNVVDDYWCKCSTDYYGKNCESSKLMV' A
#
# COMPACT_ATOMS: atom_id res chain seq x y z
N ASP A 1 -4.57 14.77 -4.19
CA ASP A 1 -4.83 13.34 -4.40
C ASP A 1 -3.77 12.54 -3.65
N ALA A 2 -4.17 11.72 -2.68
CA ALA A 2 -3.22 11.01 -1.81
C ALA A 2 -2.48 9.88 -2.55
N CYS A 3 -3.01 9.43 -3.68
CA CYS A 3 -2.40 8.42 -4.55
C CYS A 3 -1.47 9.02 -5.62
N TYR A 4 -1.47 10.34 -5.83
CA TYR A 4 -0.62 11.03 -6.81
C TYR A 4 0.88 10.78 -6.61
N ARG A 5 1.32 10.59 -5.37
CA ARG A 5 2.73 10.27 -5.04
C ARG A 5 3.04 8.78 -5.10
N SER A 6 2.08 7.94 -5.50
CA SER A 6 2.20 6.48 -5.47
C SER A 6 2.74 5.96 -4.13
N PRO A 7 2.04 6.22 -3.01
CA PRO A 7 2.54 5.88 -1.69
C PRO A 7 2.63 4.36 -1.46
N CYS A 8 1.91 3.53 -2.23
CA CYS A 8 1.91 2.08 -2.09
C CYS A 8 3.10 1.45 -2.81
N GLN A 9 3.89 0.63 -2.10
CA GLN A 9 5.05 -0.08 -2.61
C GLN A 9 4.70 -1.52 -3.05
N HIS A 10 5.67 -2.20 -3.67
CA HIS A 10 5.60 -3.63 -4.00
C HIS A 10 4.36 -4.05 -4.82
N GLY A 11 3.90 -3.18 -5.73
CA GLY A 11 2.73 -3.44 -6.56
C GLY A 11 1.39 -3.27 -5.83
N GLY A 12 1.38 -2.64 -4.65
CA GLY A 12 0.14 -2.31 -3.94
C GLY A 12 -0.74 -1.33 -4.74
N THR A 13 -2.06 -1.55 -4.72
CA THR A 13 -3.03 -0.66 -5.38
C THR A 13 -3.40 0.48 -4.43
N CYS A 14 -3.18 1.72 -4.85
CA CYS A 14 -3.59 2.89 -4.08
C CYS A 14 -5.07 3.22 -4.30
N LEU A 15 -5.80 3.38 -3.21
CA LEU A 15 -7.19 3.79 -3.20
C LEU A 15 -7.28 5.14 -2.49
N ASN A 16 -7.72 6.17 -3.22
CA ASN A 16 -7.97 7.48 -2.63
C ASN A 16 -9.29 7.44 -1.85
N VAL A 17 -9.27 7.85 -0.58
CA VAL A 17 -10.45 7.96 0.27
C VAL A 17 -10.63 9.40 0.72
N VAL A 18 -11.82 9.74 1.25
CA VAL A 18 -12.28 11.12 1.50
C VAL A 18 -11.29 11.99 2.31
N ASP A 19 -10.41 11.40 3.11
CA ASP A 19 -9.43 12.12 3.94
C ASP A 19 -8.01 11.51 3.97
N ASP A 20 -7.79 10.36 3.31
CA ASP A 20 -6.52 9.63 3.37
C ASP A 20 -6.36 8.77 2.10
N TYR A 21 -5.45 7.82 2.13
CA TYR A 21 -5.35 6.75 1.15
C TYR A 21 -5.34 5.40 1.85
N TRP A 22 -5.77 4.39 1.11
CA TRP A 22 -5.64 3.00 1.51
C TRP A 22 -4.79 2.26 0.47
N CYS A 23 -3.76 1.55 0.93
CA CYS A 23 -2.99 0.66 0.07
C CYS A 23 -3.52 -0.77 0.17
N LYS A 24 -4.00 -1.31 -0.96
CA LYS A 24 -4.34 -2.73 -1.08
C LYS A 24 -3.07 -3.49 -1.46
N CYS A 25 -2.45 -4.12 -0.46
CA CYS A 25 -1.23 -4.90 -0.63
C CYS A 25 -1.49 -6.28 -1.24
N SER A 26 -0.49 -6.82 -1.93
CA SER A 26 -0.46 -8.22 -2.37
C SER A 26 -0.33 -9.16 -1.16
N THR A 27 -0.69 -10.44 -1.33
CA THR A 27 -0.75 -11.45 -0.26
C THR A 27 0.51 -11.55 0.62
N ASP A 28 1.68 -11.23 0.07
CA ASP A 28 2.97 -11.28 0.76
C ASP A 28 3.45 -9.96 1.35
N TYR A 29 2.67 -8.88 1.28
CA TYR A 29 3.05 -7.55 1.78
C TYR A 29 2.01 -6.96 2.74
N TYR A 30 2.48 -6.15 3.68
CA TYR A 30 1.68 -5.50 4.72
C TYR A 30 2.29 -4.15 5.12
N GLY A 31 1.56 -3.40 5.95
CA GLY A 31 1.91 -2.03 6.33
C GLY A 31 1.01 -0.99 5.67
N LYS A 32 1.10 0.29 6.08
CA LYS A 32 0.25 1.36 5.51
C LYS A 32 0.58 1.60 4.04
N ASN A 33 1.81 1.33 3.64
CA ASN A 33 2.34 1.54 2.29
C ASN A 33 2.76 0.23 1.62
N CYS A 34 2.36 -0.93 2.15
CA CYS A 34 2.85 -2.24 1.70
C CYS A 34 4.38 -2.35 1.76
N GLU A 35 5.01 -1.64 2.69
CA GLU A 35 6.47 -1.57 2.82
C GLU A 35 7.09 -2.84 3.41
N SER A 36 6.31 -3.63 4.15
CA SER A 36 6.80 -4.83 4.84
C SER A 36 6.38 -6.10 4.11
N SER A 37 7.29 -7.07 3.96
CA SER A 37 7.00 -8.38 3.35
C SER A 37 6.83 -9.46 4.41
N LYS A 38 5.80 -10.30 4.27
CA LYS A 38 5.52 -11.46 5.14
C LYS A 38 6.44 -12.66 4.85
N LEU A 39 7.22 -12.59 3.78
CA LEU A 39 8.22 -13.59 3.37
C LEU A 39 9.53 -13.48 4.18
N MET A 40 9.40 -13.47 5.50
CA MET A 40 10.49 -13.73 6.42
C MET A 40 10.01 -14.77 7.43
N VAL A 41 9.88 -16.01 6.94
CA VAL A 41 9.85 -17.23 7.74
C VAL A 41 10.93 -18.17 7.23
#